data_AF-A0A328DTV6-F1
#
_entry.id   AF-A0A328DTV6-F1
#
_cell.length_a   1.000
_cell.length_b   1.000
_cell.length_c   1.000
_cell.angle_alpha   90.00
_cell.angle_beta   90.00
_cell.angle_gamma   90.00
#
_symmetry.space_group_name_H-M   'P 1'
#
loop_
_entity.id
_entity.type
_entity.pdbx_description
1 polymer ?
#
loop_
_entity_poly.entity_id
_entity_poly.type
_entity_poly.pdbx_seq_one_letter_code
_entity_poly.pdbx_strand_id
1 'polypeptide(L)'
;MAEQLGHIFHVLLVSTLLFLSTAAQYSYDYEEASPAEAPSVSYISATPDASPVATPGPDASYDEEEVDASSTLQQVSLHTLNVPSSTQGDNDAFGTSYGTMLAVDTKRSGHNNEIAAVGRAGMNKFLHSLLVASVSKTDKFIQNVIMKRLTDPKVDSYTKECLETCKEVYEDSVGAMKKTMGDIQEGNYFKANVDVSAMSNDVDICEECVEQVIGDDREFDMFSKWLDVVTDKLLDRITGITS
;
A
#
# COMPACT_ATOMS: atom_id res chain seq x y z
N MET A 1 -50.29 -5.54 20.45
CA MET A 1 -48.80 -5.56 20.60
C MET A 1 -48.18 -6.93 20.33
N ALA A 2 -48.93 -8.05 20.36
CA ALA A 2 -48.38 -9.38 20.03
C ALA A 2 -48.14 -9.62 18.52
N GLU A 3 -48.87 -8.92 17.63
CA GLU A 3 -48.77 -9.18 16.18
C GLU A 3 -47.56 -8.51 15.50
N GLN A 4 -46.97 -7.47 16.10
CA GLN A 4 -45.79 -6.81 15.51
C GLN A 4 -44.47 -7.58 15.76
N LEU A 5 -44.41 -8.39 16.82
CA LEU A 5 -43.21 -9.18 17.12
C LEU A 5 -43.00 -10.34 16.13
N GLY A 6 -44.09 -10.89 15.57
CA GLY A 6 -44.01 -12.03 14.64
C GLY A 6 -43.33 -11.69 13.32
N HIS A 7 -43.56 -10.49 12.79
CA HIS A 7 -42.96 -10.04 11.53
C HIS A 7 -41.46 -9.80 11.65
N ILE A 8 -40.99 -9.26 12.78
CA ILE A 8 -39.56 -9.02 13.02
C ILE A 8 -38.80 -10.35 13.14
N PHE A 9 -39.42 -11.36 13.78
CA PHE A 9 -38.80 -12.68 13.93
C PHE A 9 -38.68 -13.43 12.59
N HIS A 10 -39.67 -13.30 11.69
CA HIS A 10 -39.59 -13.88 10.35
C HIS A 10 -38.54 -13.21 9.47
N VAL A 11 -38.42 -11.88 9.53
CA VAL A 11 -37.39 -11.15 8.76
C VAL A 11 -35.98 -11.53 9.21
N LEU A 12 -35.75 -11.69 10.52
CA LEU A 12 -34.45 -12.11 11.06
C LEU A 12 -34.12 -13.56 10.69
N LEU A 13 -35.10 -14.47 10.69
CA LEU A 13 -34.88 -15.89 10.41
C LEU A 13 -34.63 -16.16 8.91
N VAL A 14 -35.26 -15.40 8.01
CA VAL A 14 -34.99 -15.48 6.56
C VAL A 14 -33.61 -14.87 6.23
N SER A 15 -33.22 -13.80 6.93
CA SER A 15 -31.92 -13.16 6.71
C SER A 15 -30.75 -14.06 7.11
N THR A 16 -30.83 -14.76 8.26
CA THR A 16 -29.77 -15.69 8.68
C THR A 16 -29.64 -16.92 7.79
N LEU A 17 -30.75 -17.42 7.21
CA LEU A 17 -30.71 -18.53 6.26
C LEU A 17 -30.07 -18.15 4.92
N LEU A 18 -30.23 -16.91 4.45
CA LEU A 18 -29.58 -16.44 3.21
C LEU A 18 -28.06 -16.29 3.36
N PHE A 19 -27.56 -15.93 4.54
CA PHE A 19 -26.12 -15.81 4.80
C PHE A 19 -25.41 -17.17 5.01
N LEU A 20 -26.14 -18.25 5.35
CA LEU A 20 -25.54 -19.58 5.53
C LEU A 20 -25.32 -20.35 4.22
N SER A 21 -26.00 -19.97 3.14
CA SER A 21 -25.91 -20.68 1.85
C SER A 21 -24.64 -20.39 1.03
N THR A 22 -23.85 -19.36 1.36
CA THR A 22 -22.67 -18.97 0.56
C THR A 22 -21.34 -19.55 1.04
N ALA A 23 -21.31 -20.36 2.09
CA ALA A 23 -20.07 -20.94 2.61
C ALA A 23 -19.73 -22.34 2.05
N ALA A 24 -20.53 -22.91 1.13
CA ALA A 24 -20.42 -24.32 0.75
C ALA A 24 -19.81 -24.60 -0.65
N GLN A 25 -19.21 -23.63 -1.32
CA GLN A 25 -18.61 -23.84 -2.66
C GLN A 25 -17.25 -23.16 -2.82
N TYR A 26 -16.27 -23.56 -2.00
CA TYR A 26 -14.86 -23.37 -2.31
C TYR A 26 -14.09 -24.58 -1.79
N SER A 27 -14.30 -25.74 -2.42
CA SER A 27 -13.36 -26.86 -2.36
C SER A 27 -12.28 -26.57 -3.40
N TYR A 28 -11.12 -26.10 -2.95
CA TYR A 28 -9.92 -26.11 -3.78
C TYR A 28 -9.46 -27.56 -3.94
N ASP A 29 -9.50 -28.06 -5.18
CA ASP A 29 -8.84 -29.28 -5.61
C ASP A 29 -7.33 -29.01 -5.55
N TYR A 30 -6.64 -29.61 -4.58
CA TYR A 30 -5.18 -29.61 -4.53
C TYR A 30 -4.71 -30.80 -5.38
N GLU A 31 -4.38 -30.54 -6.65
CA GLU A 31 -3.70 -31.53 -7.49
C GLU A 31 -2.30 -31.78 -6.92
N GLU A 32 -2.09 -32.99 -6.43
CA GLU A 32 -0.85 -33.50 -5.86
C GLU A 32 0.22 -33.60 -6.97
N ALA A 33 1.02 -32.55 -7.15
CA ALA A 33 2.15 -32.57 -8.05
C ALA A 33 3.25 -33.47 -7.48
N SER A 34 3.43 -34.62 -8.13
CA SER A 34 4.53 -35.57 -7.96
C SER A 34 5.90 -34.89 -7.85
N PRO A 35 6.77 -35.27 -6.90
CA PRO A 35 8.11 -34.70 -6.80
C PRO A 35 8.97 -35.20 -7.97
N ALA A 36 9.45 -34.26 -8.78
CA ALA A 36 10.45 -34.52 -9.80
C ALA A 36 11.80 -34.87 -9.13
N GLU A 37 12.42 -35.93 -9.63
CA GLU A 37 13.73 -36.44 -9.21
C GLU A 37 14.80 -35.35 -9.26
N ALA A 38 15.55 -35.21 -8.16
CA ALA A 38 16.73 -34.35 -8.10
C ALA A 38 17.86 -34.96 -8.95
N PRO A 39 18.56 -34.19 -9.80
CA PRO A 39 19.77 -34.66 -10.46
C PRO A 39 20.90 -34.83 -9.44
N SER A 40 21.52 -36.00 -9.45
CA SER A 40 22.72 -36.33 -8.68
C SER A 40 23.86 -35.37 -8.98
N VAL A 41 24.26 -34.58 -8.00
CA VAL A 41 25.47 -33.74 -8.06
C VAL A 41 26.69 -34.63 -7.79
N SER A 42 27.46 -34.91 -8.84
CA SER A 42 28.76 -35.57 -8.73
C SER A 42 29.75 -34.65 -8.02
N TYR A 43 30.24 -35.11 -6.86
CA TYR A 43 31.38 -34.53 -6.16
C TYR A 43 32.63 -34.64 -7.04
N ILE A 44 33.13 -33.49 -7.53
CA ILE A 44 34.51 -33.36 -8.01
C ILE A 44 35.36 -32.88 -6.84
N SER A 45 36.01 -33.84 -6.20
CA SER A 45 37.07 -33.62 -5.23
C SER A 45 38.32 -33.12 -5.95
N ALA A 46 38.54 -31.80 -5.92
CA ALA A 46 39.80 -31.19 -6.31
C ALA A 46 40.42 -30.52 -5.08
N THR A 47 41.45 -31.15 -4.52
CA THR A 47 42.32 -30.58 -3.49
C THR A 47 43.18 -29.47 -4.11
N PRO A 48 43.16 -28.23 -3.60
CA PRO A 48 44.21 -27.28 -3.89
C PRO A 48 45.45 -27.57 -3.02
N ASP A 49 46.55 -27.69 -3.74
CA ASP A 49 47.92 -27.87 -3.30
C ASP A 49 48.36 -26.80 -2.28
N ALA A 50 49.11 -27.22 -1.28
CA ALA A 50 49.61 -26.39 -0.20
C ALA A 50 50.94 -25.73 -0.58
N SER A 51 51.09 -24.43 -0.34
CA SER A 51 52.40 -23.76 -0.23
C SER A 51 52.29 -22.37 0.44
N PRO A 52 53.38 -21.85 1.04
CA PRO A 52 53.45 -21.73 2.49
C PRO A 52 53.39 -20.31 3.08
N VAL A 53 53.02 -20.29 4.36
CA VAL A 53 53.46 -19.43 5.48
C VAL A 53 54.13 -18.10 5.12
N ALA A 54 53.41 -17.01 5.40
CA ALA A 54 54.00 -15.70 5.67
C ALA A 54 53.74 -15.31 7.14
N THR A 55 54.84 -14.94 7.79
CA THR A 55 55.04 -14.56 9.19
C THR A 55 54.21 -13.32 9.60
N PRO A 56 53.64 -13.23 10.82
CA PRO A 56 53.05 -12.00 11.33
C PRO A 56 54.12 -11.05 11.89
N GLY A 57 54.13 -9.81 11.36
CA GLY A 57 54.80 -8.65 11.96
C GLY A 57 53.77 -7.74 12.69
N PRO A 58 54.24 -6.84 13.57
CA PRO A 58 53.52 -6.47 14.80
C PRO A 58 52.58 -5.27 14.68
N ASP A 59 51.54 -5.31 15.53
CA ASP A 59 50.83 -4.23 16.21
C ASP A 59 50.81 -2.85 15.54
N ALA A 60 49.69 -2.55 14.88
CA ALA A 60 49.20 -1.19 14.74
C ALA A 60 48.00 -1.02 15.67
N SER A 61 48.20 -0.25 16.75
CA SER A 61 47.15 0.28 17.60
C SER A 61 46.20 1.13 16.77
N TYR A 62 44.92 0.77 16.74
CA TYR A 62 43.87 1.66 16.30
C TYR A 62 43.37 2.43 17.51
N ASP A 63 43.64 3.74 17.53
CA ASP A 63 43.02 4.68 18.43
C ASP A 63 41.52 4.76 18.11
N GLU A 64 40.68 4.51 19.11
CA GLU A 64 39.24 4.79 19.07
C GLU A 64 39.05 6.31 19.12
N GLU A 65 38.76 6.93 17.97
CA GLU A 65 38.31 8.32 17.93
C GLU A 65 36.79 8.35 18.13
N GLU A 66 36.41 8.81 19.32
CA GLU A 66 35.07 9.14 19.78
C GLU A 66 34.49 10.26 18.90
N VAL A 67 33.55 9.95 18.01
CA VAL A 67 32.87 10.96 17.20
C VAL A 67 31.55 11.34 17.87
N ASP A 68 31.58 12.54 18.44
CA ASP A 68 30.49 13.25 19.09
C ASP A 68 29.18 13.26 18.29
N ALA A 69 28.10 12.95 19.00
CA ALA A 69 26.74 13.19 18.57
C ALA A 69 26.47 14.70 18.51
N SER A 70 26.27 15.25 17.31
CA SER A 70 25.71 16.59 17.15
C SER A 70 24.44 16.56 16.32
N SER A 71 23.35 16.72 17.06
CA SER A 71 21.99 17.00 16.60
C SER A 71 21.95 18.24 15.72
N THR A 72 21.39 18.13 14.51
CA THR A 72 20.84 19.29 13.79
C THR A 72 19.65 18.84 12.93
N LEU A 73 18.50 18.62 13.58
CA LEU A 73 17.22 18.64 12.88
C LEU A 73 16.82 20.10 12.67
N GLN A 74 16.87 20.54 11.42
CA GLN A 74 16.32 21.83 11.00
C GLN A 74 14.79 21.83 11.19
N GLN A 75 14.33 22.70 12.08
CA GLN A 75 12.93 23.10 12.17
C GLN A 75 12.50 23.79 10.87
N VAL A 76 11.62 23.15 10.10
CA VAL A 76 10.85 23.85 9.07
C VAL A 76 9.57 24.38 9.71
N SER A 77 9.51 25.69 9.81
CA SER A 77 8.40 26.47 10.35
C SER A 77 7.16 26.34 9.46
N LEU A 78 6.14 25.63 9.95
CA LEU A 78 4.84 25.49 9.30
C LEU A 78 4.06 26.80 9.48
N HIS A 79 4.02 27.64 8.44
CA HIS A 79 3.10 28.77 8.41
C HIS A 79 1.68 28.28 8.12
N THR A 80 0.78 28.74 8.98
CA THR A 80 -0.64 28.46 9.08
C THR A 80 -1.39 28.66 7.76
N LEU A 81 -1.95 27.59 7.20
CA LEU A 81 -3.02 27.68 6.19
C LEU A 81 -4.37 27.43 6.87
N ASN A 82 -5.10 28.53 6.98
CA ASN A 82 -6.44 28.66 7.50
C ASN A 82 -7.43 28.05 6.48
N VAL A 83 -8.06 26.91 6.81
CA VAL A 83 -9.10 26.29 5.98
C VAL A 83 -10.46 26.49 6.66
N PRO A 84 -11.44 27.15 6.02
CA PRO A 84 -12.77 27.27 6.59
C PRO A 84 -13.50 25.93 6.52
N SER A 85 -14.02 25.53 7.69
CA SER A 85 -14.97 24.44 7.87
C SER A 85 -16.26 24.72 7.10
N SER A 86 -16.69 23.76 6.28
CA SER A 86 -18.10 23.61 5.94
C SER A 86 -18.47 22.13 6.02
N THR A 87 -19.42 21.86 6.89
CA THR A 87 -20.11 20.59 7.11
C THR A 87 -21.08 20.32 5.98
N GLN A 88 -21.03 19.13 5.36
CA GLN A 88 -22.24 18.36 5.06
C GLN A 88 -21.87 16.93 4.68
N GLY A 89 -22.56 15.96 5.30
CA GLY A 89 -22.46 14.55 4.92
C GLY A 89 -23.13 14.27 3.59
N ASP A 90 -22.81 13.12 3.00
CA ASP A 90 -23.79 12.08 2.69
C ASP A 90 -23.06 10.85 2.10
N ASN A 91 -23.67 9.70 2.36
CA ASN A 91 -23.29 8.39 1.87
C ASN A 91 -23.48 8.33 0.34
N ASP A 92 -22.67 7.55 -0.37
CA ASP A 92 -23.16 6.43 -1.20
C ASP A 92 -22.13 5.92 -2.23
N ALA A 93 -22.05 4.59 -2.26
CA ALA A 93 -21.81 3.70 -3.40
C ALA A 93 -21.05 4.26 -4.62
N PHE A 94 -19.78 3.85 -4.77
CA PHE A 94 -19.07 3.97 -6.04
C PHE A 94 -19.52 2.86 -7.00
N GLY A 95 -20.65 3.10 -7.67
CA GLY A 95 -21.13 2.29 -8.80
C GLY A 95 -20.32 2.58 -10.06
N THR A 96 -19.75 1.51 -10.63
CA THR A 96 -19.07 1.47 -11.92
C THR A 96 -20.04 1.81 -13.05
N SER A 97 -19.87 2.96 -13.71
CA SER A 97 -20.42 3.19 -15.06
C SER A 97 -19.91 4.52 -15.58
N TYR A 98 -19.03 4.52 -16.60
CA TYR A 98 -19.11 5.48 -17.72
C TYR A 98 -18.43 4.89 -18.96
N GLY A 99 -19.23 4.27 -19.81
CA GLY A 99 -18.98 4.16 -21.24
C GLY A 99 -19.87 5.17 -21.96
N THR A 100 -19.27 6.17 -22.60
CA THR A 100 -19.88 6.85 -23.76
C THR A 100 -18.76 7.41 -24.63
N MET A 101 -18.55 6.79 -25.79
CA MET A 101 -17.71 7.33 -26.85
C MET A 101 -18.42 8.54 -27.47
N LEU A 102 -17.78 9.71 -27.42
CA LEU A 102 -18.16 10.86 -28.24
C LEU A 102 -17.26 10.88 -29.48
N ALA A 103 -17.86 10.59 -30.64
CA ALA A 103 -17.26 10.84 -31.93
C ALA A 103 -17.27 12.37 -32.18
N VAL A 104 -16.08 12.96 -32.34
CA VAL A 104 -15.92 14.37 -32.75
C VAL A 104 -15.37 14.42 -34.17
N ASP A 105 -16.13 15.10 -35.01
CA ASP A 105 -15.89 15.35 -36.42
C ASP A 105 -14.64 16.23 -36.62
N THR A 106 -13.73 15.80 -37.47
CA THR A 106 -12.38 16.37 -37.59
C THR A 106 -12.34 17.47 -38.65
N LYS A 107 -12.07 18.72 -38.24
CA LYS A 107 -11.53 19.73 -39.17
C LYS A 107 -10.55 20.72 -38.52
N ARG A 108 -9.30 20.62 -38.98
CA ARG A 108 -8.32 21.71 -39.20
C ARG A 108 -7.39 22.11 -38.03
N SER A 109 -6.22 21.46 -38.02
CA SER A 109 -4.87 22.03 -37.87
C SER A 109 -4.75 23.24 -36.92
N GLY A 110 -4.52 22.94 -35.64
CA GLY A 110 -4.34 23.89 -34.53
C GLY A 110 -4.82 23.35 -33.18
N HIS A 111 -5.77 22.41 -33.19
CA HIS A 111 -6.49 21.91 -31.99
C HIS A 111 -5.84 20.72 -31.25
N ASN A 112 -4.80 20.09 -31.79
CA ASN A 112 -4.30 18.83 -31.23
C ASN A 112 -3.61 19.01 -29.87
N ASN A 113 -3.01 20.18 -29.62
CA ASN A 113 -2.35 20.47 -28.35
C ASN A 113 -3.35 20.80 -27.23
N GLU A 114 -4.47 21.44 -27.58
CA GLU A 114 -5.50 21.84 -26.62
C GLU A 114 -6.31 20.64 -26.13
N ILE A 115 -6.64 19.71 -27.03
CA ILE A 115 -7.33 18.45 -26.66
C ILE A 115 -6.42 17.58 -25.76
N ALA A 116 -5.12 17.50 -26.06
CA ALA A 116 -4.15 16.78 -25.22
C ALA A 116 -3.98 17.44 -23.84
N ALA A 117 -3.97 18.77 -23.77
CA ALA A 117 -3.87 19.51 -22.51
C ALA A 117 -5.12 19.32 -21.63
N VAL A 118 -6.33 19.32 -22.22
CA VAL A 118 -7.58 19.04 -21.50
C VAL A 118 -7.60 17.60 -20.96
N GLY A 119 -7.13 16.63 -21.74
CA GLY A 119 -6.98 15.25 -21.31
C GLY A 119 -6.03 15.10 -20.11
N ARG A 120 -4.87 15.78 -20.16
CA ARG A 120 -3.89 15.79 -19.07
C ARG A 120 -4.43 16.44 -17.79
N ALA A 121 -5.14 17.57 -17.91
CA ALA A 121 -5.75 18.24 -16.77
C ALA A 121 -6.82 17.37 -16.08
N GLY A 122 -7.63 16.66 -16.87
CA GLY A 122 -8.59 15.68 -16.36
C GLY A 122 -7.91 14.54 -15.60
N MET A 123 -6.81 14.01 -16.14
CA MET A 123 -6.03 12.96 -15.51
C MET A 123 -5.41 13.42 -14.18
N ASN A 124 -4.81 14.60 -14.15
CA ASN A 124 -4.19 15.13 -12.93
C ASN A 124 -5.23 15.34 -11.81
N LYS A 125 -6.44 15.82 -12.17
CA LYS A 125 -7.54 15.93 -11.20
C LYS A 125 -7.98 14.57 -10.67
N PHE A 126 -8.05 13.55 -11.52
CA PHE A 126 -8.36 12.18 -11.10
C PHE A 126 -7.30 11.64 -10.13
N LEU A 127 -6.01 11.73 -10.50
CA LEU A 127 -4.89 11.29 -9.68
C LEU A 127 -4.90 11.98 -8.31
N HIS A 128 -5.07 13.30 -8.29
CA HIS A 128 -5.13 14.07 -7.06
C HIS A 128 -6.32 13.66 -6.18
N SER A 129 -7.50 13.46 -6.77
CA SER A 129 -8.68 13.00 -6.02
C SER A 129 -8.46 11.61 -5.43
N LEU A 130 -7.82 10.71 -6.17
CA LEU A 130 -7.49 9.37 -5.71
C LEU A 130 -6.52 9.44 -4.53
N LEU A 131 -5.43 10.20 -4.64
CA LEU A 131 -4.43 10.38 -3.58
C LEU A 131 -5.03 10.98 -2.29
N VAL A 132 -5.91 11.98 -2.39
CA VAL A 132 -6.59 12.56 -1.22
C VAL A 132 -7.46 11.50 -0.52
N ALA A 133 -8.23 10.73 -1.28
CA ALA A 133 -9.04 9.66 -0.71
C ALA A 133 -8.17 8.58 -0.07
N SER A 134 -7.04 8.25 -0.70
CA SER A 134 -6.12 7.24 -0.21
C SER A 134 -5.45 7.65 1.10
N VAL A 135 -4.92 8.88 1.17
CA VAL A 135 -4.38 9.46 2.43
C VAL A 135 -5.40 9.34 3.55
N SER A 136 -6.65 9.79 3.31
CA SER A 136 -7.69 9.74 4.35
C SER A 136 -8.00 8.31 4.80
N LYS A 137 -8.02 7.34 3.87
CA LYS A 137 -8.32 5.94 4.21
C LYS A 137 -7.16 5.28 4.95
N THR A 138 -5.91 5.54 4.55
CA THR A 138 -4.72 5.03 5.23
C THR A 138 -4.58 5.63 6.64
N ASP A 139 -4.73 6.94 6.80
CA ASP A 139 -4.76 7.58 8.12
C ASP A 139 -5.83 6.94 9.02
N LYS A 140 -7.04 6.70 8.48
CA LYS A 140 -8.10 6.03 9.23
C LYS A 140 -7.75 4.59 9.59
N PHE A 141 -7.08 3.84 8.72
CA PHE A 141 -6.68 2.47 9.00
C PHE A 141 -5.64 2.43 10.13
N ILE A 142 -4.62 3.29 10.07
CA ILE A 142 -3.63 3.47 11.14
C ILE A 142 -4.34 3.74 12.47
N GLN A 143 -5.23 4.74 12.51
CA GLN A 143 -5.87 5.17 13.76
C GLN A 143 -6.89 4.15 14.30
N ASN A 144 -7.64 3.49 13.42
CA ASN A 144 -8.78 2.67 13.85
C ASN A 144 -8.48 1.18 13.98
N VAL A 145 -7.43 0.69 13.33
CA VAL A 145 -7.04 -0.73 13.33
C VAL A 145 -5.71 -0.88 14.06
N ILE A 146 -4.64 -0.30 13.52
CA ILE A 146 -3.27 -0.50 14.03
C ILE A 146 -3.13 0.04 15.45
N MET A 147 -3.44 1.32 15.66
CA MET A 147 -3.32 1.98 16.96
C MET A 147 -4.19 1.31 18.03
N LYS A 148 -5.40 0.83 17.67
CA LYS A 148 -6.26 0.12 18.63
C LYS A 148 -5.66 -1.21 19.06
N ARG A 149 -5.12 -1.98 18.12
CA ARG A 149 -4.45 -3.25 18.40
C ARG A 149 -3.18 -3.05 19.22
N LEU A 150 -2.39 -2.01 18.93
CA LEU A 150 -1.22 -1.65 19.73
C LEU A 150 -1.56 -1.36 21.20
N THR A 151 -2.73 -0.78 21.47
CA THR A 151 -3.19 -0.50 22.83
C THR A 151 -3.78 -1.71 23.57
N ASP A 152 -4.03 -2.83 22.88
CA ASP A 152 -4.58 -4.02 23.51
C ASP A 152 -3.49 -4.75 24.33
N PRO A 153 -3.68 -4.91 25.66
CA PRO A 153 -2.71 -5.60 26.51
C PRO A 153 -2.56 -7.09 26.18
N LYS A 154 -3.46 -7.68 25.39
CA LYS A 154 -3.41 -9.10 24.98
C LYS A 154 -2.48 -9.36 23.80
N VAL A 155 -2.07 -8.32 23.09
CA VAL A 155 -1.14 -8.44 21.97
C VAL A 155 0.25 -8.67 22.53
N ASP A 156 0.90 -9.76 22.11
CA ASP A 156 2.25 -10.13 22.52
C ASP A 156 3.30 -9.17 21.93
N SER A 157 4.54 -9.27 22.40
CA SER A 157 5.61 -8.34 22.00
C SER A 157 5.94 -8.42 20.52
N TYR A 158 5.94 -9.62 19.90
CA TYR A 158 6.28 -9.77 18.49
C TYR A 158 5.19 -9.17 17.61
N THR A 159 3.92 -9.43 17.94
CA THR A 159 2.81 -8.80 17.22
C THR A 159 2.81 -7.28 17.39
N LYS A 160 3.22 -6.75 18.56
CA LYS A 160 3.37 -5.29 18.75
C LYS A 160 4.44 -4.69 17.87
N GLU A 161 5.63 -5.28 17.83
CA GLU A 161 6.72 -4.83 16.96
C GLU A 161 6.25 -4.80 15.50
N CYS A 162 5.53 -5.85 15.06
CA CYS A 162 4.97 -5.87 13.73
C CYS A 162 3.98 -4.73 13.46
N LEU A 163 3.05 -4.49 14.38
CA LEU A 163 2.08 -3.40 14.26
C LEU A 163 2.73 -2.02 14.30
N GLU A 164 3.84 -1.84 15.04
CA GLU A 164 4.64 -0.62 15.03
C GLU A 164 5.31 -0.42 13.67
N THR A 165 5.91 -1.47 13.08
CA THR A 165 6.44 -1.41 11.72
C THR A 165 5.36 -1.06 10.70
N CYS A 166 4.20 -1.73 10.73
CA CYS A 166 3.06 -1.40 9.88
C CYS A 166 2.59 0.05 10.03
N LYS A 167 2.59 0.59 11.26
CA LYS A 167 2.27 1.99 11.50
C LYS A 167 3.26 2.91 10.78
N GLU A 168 4.55 2.66 10.96
CA GLU A 168 5.63 3.49 10.38
C GLU A 168 5.55 3.50 8.85
N VAL A 169 5.51 2.32 8.21
CA VAL A 169 5.49 2.23 6.75
C VAL A 169 4.21 2.83 6.15
N TYR A 170 3.05 2.71 6.82
CA TYR A 170 1.85 3.39 6.34
C TYR A 170 1.85 4.91 6.57
N GLU A 171 2.50 5.40 7.62
CA GLU A 171 2.73 6.85 7.81
C GLU A 171 3.68 7.39 6.72
N ASP A 172 4.72 6.64 6.37
CA ASP A 172 5.63 6.96 5.27
C ASP A 172 4.90 6.95 3.92
N SER A 173 4.07 5.95 3.65
CA SER A 173 3.18 5.91 2.49
C SER A 173 2.23 7.12 2.43
N VAL A 174 1.65 7.55 3.55
CA VAL A 174 0.85 8.79 3.60
C VAL A 174 1.71 10.01 3.23
N GLY A 175 2.96 10.05 3.69
CA GLY A 175 3.95 11.05 3.29
C GLY A 175 4.23 11.03 1.79
N ALA A 176 4.45 9.84 1.21
CA ALA A 176 4.70 9.64 -0.21
C ALA A 176 3.49 10.06 -1.08
N MET A 177 2.27 9.71 -0.67
CA MET A 177 1.04 10.17 -1.35
C MET A 177 0.94 11.70 -1.40
N LYS A 178 1.31 12.37 -0.30
CA LYS A 178 1.31 13.84 -0.22
C LYS A 178 2.35 14.47 -1.14
N LYS A 179 3.55 13.90 -1.20
CA LYS A 179 4.61 14.34 -2.13
C LYS A 179 4.20 14.11 -3.59
N THR A 180 3.66 12.93 -3.89
CA THR A 180 3.13 12.57 -5.22
C THR A 180 2.11 13.59 -5.73
N MET A 181 1.21 14.08 -4.86
CA MET A 181 0.26 15.14 -5.24
C MET A 181 0.97 16.43 -5.68
N GLY A 182 2.03 16.84 -4.98
CA GLY A 182 2.85 17.98 -5.35
C GLY A 182 3.59 17.75 -6.66
N ASP A 183 4.25 16.61 -6.81
CA ASP A 183 4.98 16.25 -8.02
C ASP A 183 4.07 16.21 -9.27
N ILE A 184 2.85 15.70 -9.15
CA ILE A 184 1.85 15.73 -10.25
C ILE A 184 1.48 17.16 -10.64
N GLN A 185 1.31 18.06 -9.66
CA GLN A 185 0.99 19.47 -9.92
C GLN A 185 2.15 20.20 -10.61
N GLU A 186 3.39 19.86 -10.24
CA GLU A 186 4.61 20.39 -10.86
C GLU A 186 4.94 19.72 -12.21
N GLY A 187 4.20 18.67 -12.59
CA GLY A 187 4.45 17.90 -13.81
C GLY A 187 5.65 16.96 -13.71
N ASN A 188 6.13 16.68 -12.49
CA ASN A 188 7.24 15.79 -12.19
C ASN A 188 6.78 14.33 -12.03
N TYR A 189 6.26 13.76 -13.11
CA TYR A 189 5.73 12.40 -13.12
C TYR A 189 6.77 11.32 -12.81
N PHE A 190 8.07 11.60 -13.03
CA PHE A 190 9.13 10.68 -12.65
C PHE A 190 9.22 10.53 -11.13
N LYS A 191 9.26 11.63 -10.38
CA LYS A 191 9.26 11.56 -8.90
C LYS A 191 7.96 10.98 -8.36
N ALA A 192 6.83 11.38 -8.93
CA ALA A 192 5.54 10.79 -8.58
C ALA A 192 5.53 9.26 -8.76
N ASN A 193 6.15 8.73 -9.83
CA ASN A 193 6.27 7.29 -10.05
C ASN A 193 7.14 6.61 -8.97
N VAL A 194 8.26 7.23 -8.60
CA VAL A 194 9.15 6.74 -7.54
C VAL A 194 8.41 6.68 -6.20
N ASP A 195 7.73 7.76 -5.82
CA ASP A 195 6.99 7.83 -4.55
C ASP A 195 5.85 6.80 -4.49
N VAL A 196 5.10 6.61 -5.59
CA VAL A 196 4.05 5.58 -5.66
C VAL A 196 4.62 4.16 -5.61
N SER A 197 5.80 3.94 -6.21
CA SER A 197 6.47 2.63 -6.13
C SER A 197 6.94 2.32 -4.71
N ALA A 198 7.42 3.33 -3.98
CA ALA A 198 7.76 3.19 -2.56
C ALA A 198 6.54 2.81 -1.73
N MET A 199 5.37 3.39 -2.01
CA MET A 199 4.12 3.00 -1.32
C MET A 199 3.78 1.52 -1.51
N SER A 200 4.03 0.95 -2.68
CA SER A 200 3.78 -0.49 -2.91
C SER A 200 4.68 -1.34 -2.01
N ASN A 201 5.96 -1.00 -1.93
CA ASN A 201 6.91 -1.70 -1.08
C ASN A 201 6.55 -1.58 0.43
N ASP A 202 6.04 -0.43 0.86
CA ASP A 202 5.55 -0.25 2.24
C ASP A 202 4.37 -1.18 2.56
N VAL A 203 3.46 -1.40 1.60
CA VAL A 203 2.33 -2.34 1.73
C VAL A 203 2.86 -3.76 1.88
N ASP A 204 3.76 -4.18 1.00
CA ASP A 204 4.37 -5.52 1.03
C ASP A 204 5.05 -5.80 2.37
N ILE A 205 5.83 -4.83 2.89
CA ILE A 205 6.50 -4.96 4.20
C ILE A 205 5.49 -5.21 5.32
N CYS A 206 4.38 -4.46 5.35
CA CYS A 206 3.38 -4.64 6.38
C CYS A 206 2.61 -5.95 6.22
N GLU A 207 2.24 -6.33 5.00
CA GLU A 207 1.54 -7.58 4.70
C GLU A 207 2.37 -8.79 5.13
N GLU A 208 3.63 -8.88 4.69
CA GLU A 208 4.55 -9.97 5.05
C GLU A 208 4.69 -10.10 6.58
N CYS A 209 4.78 -8.98 7.28
CA CYS A 209 4.87 -8.96 8.72
C CYS A 209 3.61 -9.52 9.40
N VAL A 210 2.43 -9.04 8.96
CA VAL A 210 1.14 -9.44 9.54
C VAL A 210 0.86 -10.91 9.27
N GLU A 211 1.12 -11.40 8.06
CA GLU A 211 0.99 -12.82 7.73
C GLU A 211 1.87 -13.70 8.62
N GLN A 212 3.08 -13.23 8.95
CA GLN A 212 4.01 -13.98 9.78
C GLN A 212 3.58 -14.07 11.25
N VAL A 213 3.04 -13.00 11.83
CA VAL A 213 2.77 -12.93 13.28
C VAL A 213 1.30 -13.15 13.67
N ILE A 214 0.36 -12.72 12.82
CA ILE A 214 -1.08 -12.80 13.07
C ILE A 214 -1.68 -13.94 12.22
N GLY A 215 -1.14 -14.18 11.02
CA GLY A 215 -1.70 -15.11 10.05
C GLY A 215 -2.76 -14.43 9.19
N ASP A 216 -3.89 -15.11 9.00
CA ASP A 216 -5.02 -14.60 8.21
C ASP A 216 -5.74 -13.46 8.95
N ASP A 217 -5.40 -12.22 8.61
CA ASP A 217 -6.04 -11.02 9.13
C ASP A 217 -6.85 -10.30 8.06
N ARG A 218 -8.15 -10.60 8.06
CA ARG A 218 -9.09 -10.02 7.10
C ARG A 218 -9.07 -8.49 7.00
N GLU A 219 -8.81 -7.76 8.08
CA GLU A 219 -8.80 -6.29 8.02
C GLU A 219 -7.56 -5.78 7.28
N PHE A 220 -6.40 -6.37 7.53
CA PHE A 220 -5.16 -6.07 6.80
C PHE A 220 -5.25 -6.53 5.35
N ASP A 221 -5.67 -7.77 5.10
CA ASP A 221 -5.89 -8.30 3.76
C ASP A 221 -6.73 -7.39 2.87
N MET A 222 -7.89 -6.95 3.38
CA MET A 222 -8.80 -6.09 2.62
C MET A 222 -8.20 -4.70 2.40
N PHE A 223 -7.34 -4.25 3.29
CA PHE A 223 -6.68 -2.96 3.19
C PHE A 223 -5.49 -2.99 2.22
N SER A 224 -4.59 -3.96 2.35
CA SER A 224 -3.43 -4.17 1.45
C SER A 224 -3.89 -4.36 0.01
N LYS A 225 -4.82 -5.29 -0.25
CA LYS A 225 -5.41 -5.50 -1.60
C LYS A 225 -6.05 -4.25 -2.17
N TRP A 226 -6.64 -3.39 -1.31
CA TRP A 226 -7.18 -2.12 -1.77
C TRP A 226 -6.08 -1.11 -2.11
N LEU A 227 -4.99 -1.06 -1.32
CA LEU A 227 -3.82 -0.23 -1.59
C LEU A 227 -3.11 -0.66 -2.87
N ASP A 228 -2.97 -1.95 -3.14
CA ASP A 228 -2.37 -2.46 -4.39
C ASP A 228 -3.12 -1.97 -5.62
N VAL A 229 -4.46 -2.08 -5.59
CA VAL A 229 -5.31 -1.57 -6.66
C VAL A 229 -5.17 -0.05 -6.82
N VAL A 230 -4.86 0.67 -5.74
CA VAL A 230 -4.60 2.12 -5.79
C VAL A 230 -3.22 2.40 -6.39
N THR A 231 -2.17 1.72 -5.94
CA THR A 231 -0.79 1.90 -6.42
C THR A 231 -0.71 1.57 -7.91
N ASP A 232 -1.28 0.44 -8.34
CA ASP A 232 -1.37 0.05 -9.75
C ASP A 232 -2.03 1.13 -10.60
N LYS A 233 -3.20 1.61 -10.15
CA LYS A 233 -3.92 2.68 -10.87
C LYS A 233 -3.12 3.98 -10.94
N LEU A 234 -2.38 4.33 -9.89
CA LEU A 234 -1.54 5.52 -9.90
C LEU A 234 -0.38 5.34 -10.88
N LEU A 235 0.33 4.21 -10.83
CA LEU A 235 1.46 3.89 -11.71
C LEU A 235 1.04 3.85 -13.18
N ASP A 236 -0.04 3.15 -13.52
CA ASP A 236 -0.58 3.06 -14.89
C ASP A 236 -0.86 4.45 -15.49
N ARG A 237 -1.44 5.33 -14.66
CA ARG A 237 -1.80 6.68 -15.12
C ARG A 237 -0.61 7.61 -15.19
N ILE A 238 0.31 7.55 -14.22
CA ILE A 238 1.52 8.36 -14.21
C ILE A 238 2.40 7.99 -15.42
N THR A 239 2.63 6.70 -15.65
CA THR A 239 3.43 6.20 -16.79
C THR A 239 2.75 6.52 -18.13
N GLY A 240 1.43 6.37 -18.22
CA GLY A 240 0.66 6.73 -19.42
C GLY A 240 0.64 8.23 -19.75
N ILE A 241 0.97 9.13 -18.81
CA ILE A 241 1.18 10.56 -19.09
C ILE A 241 2.55 10.82 -19.72
N THR A 242 3.56 10.00 -19.37
CA THR A 242 4.95 10.14 -19.80
C THR A 242 5.27 9.48 -21.15
N SER A 243 4.43 8.54 -21.60
CA SER A 243 4.52 7.85 -22.90
C SER A 243 3.97 8.69 -24.05
#